data_AF-A0AAV6CQ77-F1
#
_entry.id   AF-A0AAV6CQ77-F1
#
_cell.length_a   1.000
_cell.length_b   1.000
_cell.length_c   1.000
_cell.angle_alpha   90.00
_cell.angle_beta   90.00
_cell.angle_gamma   90.00
#
_symmetry.space_group_name_H-M   'P 1'
#
loop_
_entity.id
_entity.type
_entity.pdbx_description
1 polymer ?
#
loop_
_entity_poly.entity_id
_entity_poly.type
_entity_poly.pdbx_seq_one_letter_code
_entity_poly.pdbx_strand_id
1 'polypeptide(L)'
;MFSGGDYDEVARWLSNFATSHAKRESLHAEVPLDRAGPREGKAYGLRVRIGERLSSEIELAFPEVRDRRGSLAWCQALAERIRGLVRETVTQALAQRRSA
;
A
#
# COMPACT_ATOMS: atom_id res chain seq x y z
N MET A 1 -18.15 -12.27 15.18
CA MET A 1 -18.24 -10.80 15.15
C MET A 1 -16.81 -10.29 15.05
N PHE A 2 -16.34 -9.89 13.87
CA PHE A 2 -14.99 -9.31 13.74
C PHE A 2 -15.06 -7.92 14.37
N SER A 3 -14.52 -7.76 15.59
CA SER A 3 -14.25 -6.43 16.13
C SER A 3 -13.41 -5.69 15.09
N GLY A 4 -13.95 -4.60 14.56
CA GLY A 4 -13.25 -3.75 13.60
C GLY A 4 -12.06 -3.10 14.28
N GLY A 5 -10.99 -3.88 14.42
CA GLY A 5 -9.78 -3.66 15.21
C GLY A 5 -9.25 -2.24 15.22
N ASP A 6 -8.46 -1.93 16.25
CA ASP A 6 -7.92 -0.60 16.47
C ASP A 6 -7.02 -0.14 15.32
N TYR A 7 -6.72 1.16 15.29
CA TYR A 7 -5.94 1.79 14.22
C TYR A 7 -4.62 1.08 13.92
N ASP A 8 -3.94 0.51 14.93
CA ASP A 8 -2.67 -0.20 14.76
C ASP A 8 -2.86 -1.63 14.24
N GLU A 9 -3.90 -2.33 14.69
CA GLU A 9 -4.29 -3.63 14.12
C GLU A 9 -4.64 -3.51 12.64
N VAL A 10 -5.37 -2.47 12.26
CA VAL A 10 -5.73 -2.21 10.86
C VAL A 10 -4.50 -1.83 10.05
N ALA A 11 -3.59 -1.03 10.61
CA ALA A 11 -2.32 -0.71 9.97
C ALA A 11 -1.49 -1.96 9.71
N ARG A 12 -1.41 -2.87 10.68
CA ARG A 12 -0.69 -4.14 10.54
C ARG A 12 -1.30 -5.02 9.47
N TRP A 13 -2.63 -5.13 9.45
CA TRP A 13 -3.35 -5.85 8.39
C TRP A 13 -3.04 -5.24 7.01
N LEU A 14 -3.16 -3.91 6.88
CA LEU A 14 -2.94 -3.20 5.63
C LEU A 14 -1.51 -3.36 5.13
N SER A 15 -0.52 -3.26 6.03
CA SER A 15 0.90 -3.48 5.72
C SER A 15 1.14 -4.88 5.19
N ASN A 16 0.59 -5.91 5.84
CA ASN A 16 0.74 -7.31 5.40
C ASN A 16 0.05 -7.56 4.06
N PHE A 17 -1.18 -7.07 3.91
CA PHE A 17 -1.94 -7.17 2.67
C PHE A 17 -1.15 -6.55 1.51
N ALA A 18 -0.73 -5.30 1.67
CA ALA A 18 -0.07 -4.57 0.63
C ALA A 18 1.30 -5.15 0.28
N THR A 19 2.09 -5.53 1.28
CA THR A 19 3.38 -6.20 1.06
C THR A 19 3.19 -7.50 0.29
N SER A 20 2.22 -8.34 0.67
CA SER A 20 1.93 -9.60 -0.01
C SER A 20 1.57 -9.38 -1.49
N HIS A 21 0.76 -8.38 -1.81
CA HIS A 21 0.37 -8.10 -3.18
C HIS A 21 1.49 -7.42 -3.98
N ALA A 22 2.29 -6.55 -3.36
CA ALA A 22 3.43 -5.92 -4.01
C ALA A 22 4.54 -6.93 -4.35
N LYS A 23 4.85 -7.86 -3.43
CA LYS A 23 5.88 -8.89 -3.64
C LYS A 23 5.55 -9.89 -4.75
N ARG A 24 4.28 -10.03 -5.14
CA ARG A 24 3.88 -10.84 -6.31
C ARG A 24 4.30 -10.21 -7.64
N GLU A 25 4.44 -8.89 -7.69
CA GLU A 25 4.90 -8.17 -8.89
C GLU A 25 6.41 -7.97 -8.90
N SER A 26 7.02 -7.72 -7.72
CA SER A 26 8.47 -7.62 -7.60
C SER A 26 8.94 -7.98 -6.20
N LEU A 27 9.89 -8.90 -6.11
CA LEU A 27 10.50 -9.30 -4.82
C LEU A 27 11.26 -8.15 -4.14
N HIS A 28 11.63 -7.10 -4.88
CA HIS A 28 12.29 -5.91 -4.34
C HIS A 28 11.31 -4.82 -3.89
N ALA A 29 10.00 -5.02 -4.08
CA ALA A 29 9.00 -4.04 -3.65
C ALA A 29 8.92 -3.95 -2.13
N GLU A 30 8.97 -2.72 -1.60
CA GLU A 30 8.73 -2.41 -0.21
C GLU A 30 7.53 -1.47 -0.13
N VAL A 31 6.74 -1.57 0.94
CA VAL A 31 5.49 -0.80 1.08
C VAL A 31 5.56 0.05 2.35
N PRO A 32 6.23 1.22 2.31
CA PRO A 32 6.17 2.16 3.43
C PRO A 32 4.73 2.62 3.66
N LEU A 33 4.33 2.62 4.93
CA LEU A 33 3.03 3.08 5.39
C LEU A 33 3.23 4.27 6.34
N ASP A 34 2.93 5.47 5.86
CA ASP A 34 2.91 6.68 6.68
C ASP A 34 1.64 6.73 7.53
N ARG A 35 1.84 7.03 8.81
CA ARG A 35 0.83 7.09 9.86
C ARG A 35 0.98 8.32 10.75
N ALA A 36 1.97 9.16 10.47
CA ALA A 36 2.39 10.23 11.36
C ALA A 36 1.58 11.52 11.12
N GLY A 37 1.61 12.41 12.10
CA GLY A 37 1.07 13.76 12.00
C GLY A 37 -0.45 13.78 11.81
N PRO A 38 -0.99 14.53 10.83
CA PRO A 38 -2.44 14.73 10.70
C PRO A 38 -3.21 13.43 10.37
N ARG A 39 -2.51 12.35 10.01
CA ARG A 39 -3.07 11.04 9.66
C ARG A 39 -3.27 10.13 10.85
N GLU A 40 -2.61 10.40 11.97
CA GLU A 40 -2.65 9.54 13.14
C GLU A 40 -4.10 9.30 13.60
N GLY A 41 -4.49 8.03 13.69
CA GLY A 41 -5.86 7.62 14.03
C GLY A 41 -6.92 7.85 12.93
N LYS A 42 -6.56 8.41 11.77
CA LYS A 42 -7.53 8.85 10.74
C LYS A 42 -7.30 8.24 9.37
N ALA A 43 -6.05 8.08 8.94
CA ALA A 43 -5.71 7.62 7.61
C ALA A 43 -4.33 6.96 7.56
N TYR A 44 -4.01 6.36 6.41
CA TYR A 44 -2.72 5.78 6.09
C TYR A 44 -2.25 6.32 4.75
N GLY A 45 -1.00 6.78 4.67
CA GLY A 45 -0.33 7.09 3.42
C GLY A 45 0.45 5.88 2.94
N LEU A 46 0.00 5.21 1.87
CA LEU A 46 0.67 4.04 1.32
C LEU A 46 1.43 4.42 0.06
N ARG A 47 2.70 4.01 -0.01
CA ARG A 47 3.51 4.09 -1.24
C ARG A 47 4.15 2.73 -1.51
N VAL A 48 4.63 2.54 -2.73
CA VAL A 48 5.54 1.45 -3.09
C VAL A 48 6.92 2.03 -3.30
N ARG A 49 7.94 1.33 -2.81
CA ARG A 49 9.36 1.64 -3.02
C ARG A 49 10.05 0.51 -3.78
N ILE A 50 10.86 0.87 -4.78
CA ILE A 50 11.76 -0.01 -5.51
C ILE A 50 13.14 0.66 -5.54
N GLY A 51 14.09 0.15 -4.74
CA GLY A 51 15.36 0.84 -4.51
C GLY A 51 15.12 2.23 -3.90
N GLU A 52 15.63 3.27 -4.56
CA GLU A 52 15.47 4.68 -4.17
C GLU A 52 14.19 5.34 -4.71
N ARG A 53 13.39 4.63 -5.52
CA ARG A 53 12.19 5.20 -6.16
C ARG A 53 10.93 4.91 -5.37
N LEU A 54 10.15 5.96 -5.16
CA LEU A 54 8.83 5.91 -4.55
C LEU A 54 7.76 6.14 -5.60
N SER A 55 6.68 5.38 -5.51
CA SER A 55 5.47 5.59 -6.28
C SER A 55 4.74 6.86 -5.83
N SER A 56 3.72 7.23 -6.61
CA SER A 56 2.64 8.08 -6.13
C SER A 56 2.02 7.52 -4.84
N GLU A 57 1.57 8.41 -3.96
CA GLU A 57 0.90 8.03 -2.70
C GLU A 57 -0.56 7.71 -2.92
N ILE A 58 -1.06 6.72 -2.17
CA ILE A 58 -2.48 6.48 -2.00
C ILE A 58 -2.84 6.74 -0.54
N GLU A 59 -3.78 7.65 -0.32
CA GLU A 59 -4.35 7.86 1.01
C GLU A 59 -5.54 6.92 1.22
N LEU A 60 -5.54 6.25 2.36
CA LEU A 60 -6.57 5.30 2.75
C LEU A 60 -7.13 5.70 4.11
N ALA A 61 -8.42 6.05 4.17
CA ALA A 61 -9.06 6.43 5.42
C ALA A 61 -9.19 5.21 6.35
N PHE A 62 -8.84 5.38 7.64
CA PHE A 62 -8.92 4.31 8.63
C PHE A 62 -10.32 3.67 8.71
N PRO A 63 -11.42 4.44 8.80
CA PRO A 63 -12.76 3.84 8.84
C PRO A 63 -13.06 2.99 7.60
N GLU A 64 -12.64 3.44 6.41
CA GLU A 64 -12.84 2.68 5.19
C GLU A 64 -12.10 1.33 5.22
N VAL A 65 -10.81 1.33 5.57
CA VAL A 65 -10.01 0.10 5.63
C VAL A 65 -10.57 -0.84 6.71
N ARG A 66 -10.93 -0.29 7.88
CA ARG A 66 -11.52 -1.05 8.98
C ARG A 66 -12.80 -1.77 8.54
N ASP A 67 -13.68 -1.07 7.83
CA ASP A 67 -15.01 -1.57 7.50
C ASP A 67 -15.02 -2.43 6.23
N ARG A 68 -14.11 -2.18 5.28
CA ARG A 68 -14.10 -2.84 3.97
C ARG A 68 -13.07 -3.96 3.82
N ARG A 69 -12.12 -4.14 4.74
CA ARG A 69 -11.12 -5.24 4.66
C ARG A 69 -11.69 -6.66 4.64
N GLY A 70 -12.96 -6.84 5.00
CA GLY A 70 -13.69 -8.11 4.85
C GLY A 70 -14.38 -8.27 3.48
N SER A 71 -14.45 -7.23 2.65
CA SER A 71 -15.08 -7.25 1.34
C SER A 71 -14.10 -7.73 0.27
N LEU A 72 -14.41 -8.86 -0.37
CA LEU A 72 -13.58 -9.43 -1.42
C LEU A 72 -13.39 -8.47 -2.60
N ALA A 73 -14.45 -7.79 -3.04
CA ALA A 73 -14.39 -6.86 -4.15
C ALA A 73 -13.49 -5.65 -3.84
N TRP A 74 -13.59 -5.11 -2.62
CA TRP A 74 -12.73 -3.99 -2.20
C TRP A 74 -11.27 -4.42 -2.08
N CYS A 75 -11.01 -5.60 -1.50
CA CYS A 75 -9.66 -6.17 -1.43
C CYS A 75 -9.06 -6.40 -2.83
N GLN A 76 -9.83 -6.92 -3.78
CA GLN A 76 -9.36 -7.09 -5.17
C GLN A 76 -9.01 -5.75 -5.82
N ALA A 77 -9.86 -4.73 -5.67
CA ALA A 77 -9.58 -3.40 -6.19
C ALA A 77 -8.32 -2.78 -5.56
N LEU A 78 -8.15 -2.90 -4.24
CA LEU A 78 -6.95 -2.42 -3.56
C LEU A 78 -5.70 -3.19 -4.00
N ALA A 79 -5.78 -4.52 -4.14
CA ALA A 79 -4.69 -5.33 -4.64
C ALA A 79 -4.24 -4.89 -6.04
N GLU A 80 -5.17 -4.70 -6.97
CA GLU A 80 -4.84 -4.24 -8.33
C GLU A 80 -4.24 -2.84 -8.33
N ARG A 81 -4.72 -1.94 -7.47
CA ARG A 81 -4.13 -0.61 -7.30
C ARG A 81 -2.67 -0.70 -6.83
N ILE A 82 -2.38 -1.54 -5.83
CA ILE A 82 -1.02 -1.74 -5.30
C ILE A 82 -0.11 -2.34 -6.36
N ARG A 83 -0.58 -3.36 -7.10
CA ARG A 83 0.18 -3.96 -8.20
C ARG A 83 0.48 -2.94 -9.31
N GLY A 84 -0.48 -2.07 -9.60
CA GLY A 84 -0.31 -0.93 -10.51
C GLY A 84 0.83 -0.01 -10.09
N LEU A 85 0.90 0.38 -8.81
CA LEU A 85 1.99 1.20 -8.26
C LEU A 85 3.35 0.50 -8.39
N VAL A 86 3.43 -0.82 -8.17
CA VAL A 86 4.69 -1.56 -8.36
C VAL A 86 5.13 -1.49 -9.82
N ARG A 87 4.23 -1.79 -10.77
CA ARG A 87 4.55 -1.75 -12.19
C ARG A 87 5.00 -0.37 -12.64
N GLU A 88 4.28 0.68 -12.23
CA GLU A 88 4.65 2.07 -12.49
C GLU A 88 6.08 2.36 -11.98
N THR A 89 6.36 2.03 -10.73
CA THR A 89 7.65 2.32 -10.08
C THR A 89 8.80 1.54 -10.74
N VAL A 90 8.56 0.28 -11.11
CA VAL A 90 9.54 -0.54 -11.84
C VAL A 90 9.83 0.08 -13.21
N THR A 91 8.81 0.48 -13.97
CA THR A 91 9.00 1.14 -15.28
C THR A 91 9.80 2.43 -15.13
N GLN A 92 9.49 3.25 -14.13
CA GLN A 92 10.23 4.49 -13.84
C GLN A 92 11.69 4.21 -13.47
N ALA A 93 11.95 3.21 -12.63
CA ALA A 93 13.30 2.82 -12.24
C ALA A 93 14.14 2.32 -13.42
N LEU A 94 13.53 1.55 -14.33
CA LEU A 94 14.20 1.06 -15.54
C LEU A 94 14.49 2.19 -16.54
N ALA A 95 13.56 3.12 -16.74
CA ALA A 95 13.74 4.24 -17.66
C ALA A 95 14.97 5.08 -17.30
N GLN A 96 15.18 5.37 -16.02
CA GLN A 96 16.32 6.17 -15.56
C GLN A 96 17.65 5.45 -15.72
N ARG A 97 17.70 4.13 -15.48
CA ARG A 97 18.90 3.33 -15.70
C ARG A 97 19.35 3.30 -17.16
N ARG A 98 18.45 3.58 -18.11
CA ARG A 98 18.77 3.69 -19.54
C ARG A 98 19.22 5.09 -19.95
N SER A 99 18.95 6.10 -19.13
CA SER A 99 19.33 7.50 -19.38
C SER A 99 20.62 7.93 -18.68
N ALA A 100 21.17 7.06 -17.82
CA ALA A 100 22.46 7.22 -17.15
C ALA A 100 23.52 6.34 -17.82
#